data_AF-A0A0R2CNU2-F1
#
_entry.id   AF-A0A0R2CNU2-F1
#
_cell.length_a   1.000
_cell.length_b   1.000
_cell.length_c   1.000
_cell.angle_alpha   90.00
_cell.angle_beta   90.00
_cell.angle_gamma   90.00
#
_symmetry.space_group_name_H-M   'P 1'
#
loop_
_entity.id
_entity.type
_entity.pdbx_description
1 polymer ?
#
loop_
_entity_poly.entity_id
_entity_poly.type
_entity_poly.pdbx_seq_one_letter_code
_entity_poly.pdbx_strand_id
1 'polypeptide(L)'
;MSKTIRELAEELGVSKQRIQQIIAKLSTSKTPNKEGNRYVLSSKDVHNIKVLMGLENDNSSTSKLENRVVDYDVYLNTIKSMKEKDEQIKSLLEVQKQTQNLLDQQQRLALQDKKMLEEYKSEIKELKSLNIPTQGSEKDDSIPKENSVENRVKEPQKQNKKWWHFGRRMQ
;
A
#
# COMPACT_ATOMS: atom_id res chain seq x y z
N MET A 1 22.43 -25.73 -15.55
CA MET A 1 21.41 -24.95 -16.27
C MET A 1 21.83 -23.50 -16.23
N SER A 2 21.86 -22.82 -17.38
CA SER A 2 22.11 -21.37 -17.43
C SER A 2 20.82 -20.62 -17.16
N LYS A 3 20.89 -19.50 -16.44
CA LYS A 3 19.76 -18.60 -16.18
C LYS A 3 19.99 -17.27 -16.90
N THR A 4 18.91 -16.61 -17.28
CA THR A 4 18.98 -15.24 -17.79
C THR A 4 18.85 -14.22 -16.66
N ILE A 5 19.26 -12.96 -16.90
CA ILE A 5 19.02 -11.86 -15.95
C ILE A 5 17.53 -11.73 -15.60
N ARG A 6 16.64 -12.03 -16.54
CA ARG A 6 15.20 -11.96 -16.32
C ARG A 6 14.74 -13.00 -15.30
N GLU A 7 15.13 -14.25 -15.48
CA GLU A 7 14.74 -15.33 -14.58
C GLU A 7 15.33 -15.10 -13.17
N LEU A 8 16.58 -14.64 -13.08
CA LEU A 8 17.18 -14.31 -11.80
C LEU A 8 16.49 -13.11 -11.12
N ALA A 9 16.06 -12.11 -11.89
CA ALA A 9 15.32 -10.96 -11.38
C ALA A 9 13.97 -11.37 -10.79
N GLU A 10 13.24 -12.22 -11.50
CA GLU A 10 11.94 -12.75 -11.08
C GLU A 10 12.09 -13.64 -9.83
N GLU A 11 13.12 -14.49 -9.76
CA GLU A 11 13.42 -15.35 -8.59
C GLU A 11 13.77 -14.53 -7.33
N LEU A 12 14.58 -13.48 -7.50
CA LEU A 12 15.03 -12.63 -6.39
C LEU A 12 14.06 -11.49 -6.04
N GLY A 13 12.97 -11.33 -6.80
CA GLY A 13 12.02 -10.23 -6.61
C GLY A 13 12.62 -8.85 -6.84
N VAL A 14 13.63 -8.73 -7.72
CA VAL A 14 14.32 -7.47 -8.02
C VAL A 14 14.16 -7.05 -9.49
N SER A 15 14.43 -5.79 -9.80
CA SER A 15 14.40 -5.32 -11.19
C SER A 15 15.57 -5.87 -12.00
N LYS A 16 15.36 -6.08 -13.31
CA LYS A 16 16.43 -6.48 -14.25
C LYS A 16 17.62 -5.50 -14.22
N GLN A 17 17.31 -4.21 -14.08
CA GLN A 17 18.31 -3.14 -13.98
C GLN A 17 19.15 -3.26 -12.71
N ARG A 18 18.55 -3.69 -11.58
CA ARG A 18 19.30 -3.92 -10.34
C ARG A 18 20.37 -4.99 -10.55
N ILE A 19 20.02 -6.10 -11.17
CA ILE A 19 20.99 -7.17 -11.50
C ILE A 19 22.09 -6.65 -12.43
N GLN A 20 21.75 -5.85 -13.44
CA GLN A 20 22.75 -5.23 -14.32
C GLN A 20 23.71 -4.29 -13.58
N GLN A 21 23.21 -3.48 -12.66
CA GLN A 21 24.05 -2.62 -11.81
C GLN A 21 25.00 -3.44 -10.93
N ILE A 22 24.54 -4.58 -10.42
CA ILE A 22 25.35 -5.48 -9.61
C ILE A 22 26.44 -6.10 -10.49
N ILE A 23 26.09 -6.56 -11.70
CA ILE A 23 27.06 -7.07 -12.67
C ILE A 23 28.12 -6.01 -13.02
N ALA A 24 27.72 -4.74 -13.19
CA ALA A 24 28.65 -3.65 -13.46
C ALA A 24 29.61 -3.34 -12.29
N LYS A 25 29.25 -3.76 -11.07
CA LYS A 25 30.10 -3.64 -9.87
C LYS A 25 31.00 -4.86 -9.64
N LEU A 26 30.78 -5.97 -10.35
CA LEU A 26 31.66 -7.14 -10.26
C LEU A 26 33.02 -6.84 -10.90
N SER A 27 34.07 -7.50 -10.39
CA SER A 27 35.39 -7.46 -11.02
C SER A 27 35.34 -8.12 -12.40
N THR A 28 36.21 -7.70 -13.33
CA THR A 28 36.30 -8.23 -14.71
C THR A 28 36.49 -9.75 -14.77
N SER A 29 37.01 -10.38 -13.71
CA SER A 29 37.18 -11.83 -13.58
C SER A 29 35.92 -12.59 -13.16
N LYS A 30 34.92 -11.89 -12.60
CA LYS A 30 33.66 -12.45 -12.09
C LYS A 30 32.45 -11.98 -12.89
N THR A 31 32.65 -11.20 -13.95
CA THR A 31 31.58 -10.75 -14.83
C THR A 31 31.05 -11.92 -15.67
N PRO A 32 29.72 -12.09 -15.79
CA PRO A 32 29.15 -13.17 -16.58
C PRO A 32 29.41 -12.96 -18.09
N ASN A 33 29.49 -14.06 -18.82
CA ASN A 33 29.65 -14.05 -20.27
C ASN A 33 28.39 -13.48 -20.96
N LYS A 34 28.61 -12.81 -22.09
CA LYS A 34 27.56 -12.35 -22.98
C LYS A 34 27.47 -13.24 -24.20
N GLU A 35 26.29 -13.76 -24.45
CA GLU A 35 25.95 -14.42 -25.72
C GLU A 35 25.12 -13.43 -26.53
N GLY A 36 25.77 -12.77 -27.48
CA GLY A 36 25.20 -11.65 -28.22
C GLY A 36 24.75 -10.52 -27.31
N ASN A 37 23.46 -10.16 -27.36
CA ASN A 37 22.87 -9.05 -26.58
C ASN A 37 22.36 -9.47 -25.19
N ARG A 38 22.58 -10.72 -24.75
CA ARG A 38 22.04 -11.22 -23.48
C ARG A 38 23.14 -11.77 -22.60
N TYR A 39 22.99 -11.56 -21.30
CA TYR A 39 23.82 -12.23 -20.29
C TYR A 39 23.26 -13.61 -20.02
N VAL A 40 24.14 -14.59 -20.09
CA VAL A 40 23.85 -15.99 -19.76
C VAL A 40 24.61 -16.29 -18.48
N LEU A 41 23.86 -16.48 -17.38
CA LEU A 41 24.40 -16.62 -16.04
C LEU A 41 24.59 -18.09 -15.72
N SER A 42 25.83 -18.48 -15.43
CA SER A 42 26.15 -19.77 -14.84
C SER A 42 25.79 -19.79 -13.35
N SER A 43 25.70 -20.97 -12.74
CA SER A 43 25.49 -21.11 -11.28
C SER A 43 26.51 -20.31 -10.46
N LYS A 44 27.76 -20.19 -10.94
CA LYS A 44 28.81 -19.38 -10.30
C LYS A 44 28.54 -17.88 -10.40
N ASP A 45 28.01 -17.42 -11.53
CA ASP A 45 27.67 -16.01 -11.75
C ASP A 45 26.49 -15.60 -10.87
N VAL A 46 25.47 -16.47 -10.80
CA VAL A 46 24.32 -16.29 -9.91
C VAL A 46 24.78 -16.18 -8.45
N HIS A 47 25.70 -17.07 -8.02
CA HIS A 47 26.25 -17.03 -6.67
C HIS A 47 27.01 -15.72 -6.40
N ASN A 48 27.90 -15.30 -7.30
CA ASN A 48 28.63 -14.03 -7.17
C ASN A 48 27.67 -12.82 -7.06
N ILE A 49 26.58 -12.82 -7.84
CA ILE A 49 25.54 -11.78 -7.80
C ILE A 49 24.81 -11.81 -6.45
N LYS A 50 24.41 -12.98 -5.95
CA LYS A 50 23.73 -13.12 -4.65
C LYS A 50 24.62 -12.70 -3.48
N VAL A 51 25.90 -13.06 -3.50
CA VAL A 51 26.88 -12.65 -2.49
C VAL A 51 27.05 -11.13 -2.49
N LEU A 52 27.21 -10.52 -3.67
CA LEU A 52 27.32 -9.06 -3.78
C LEU A 52 26.04 -8.32 -3.37
N MET A 53 24.88 -8.98 -3.46
CA MET A 53 23.61 -8.46 -2.94
C MET A 53 23.44 -8.64 -1.42
N GLY A 54 24.32 -9.40 -0.76
CA GLY A 54 24.19 -9.76 0.65
C GLY A 54 23.12 -10.82 0.93
N LEU A 55 22.70 -11.59 -0.10
CA LEU A 55 21.74 -12.69 0.04
C LEU A 55 22.39 -14.02 0.43
N GLU A 56 23.67 -14.20 0.10
CA GLU A 56 24.45 -15.39 0.44
C GLU A 56 25.77 -14.93 1.06
N ASN A 57 26.20 -15.59 2.14
CA ASN A 57 27.53 -15.37 2.71
C ASN A 57 28.53 -16.32 2.05
N ASP A 58 29.71 -15.81 1.70
CA ASP A 58 30.84 -16.66 1.30
C ASP A 58 31.23 -17.54 2.50
N ASN A 59 30.73 -18.78 2.53
CA ASN A 59 31.10 -19.80 3.53
C ASN A 59 32.61 -20.12 3.52
N SER A 60 33.40 -19.54 2.59
CA SER A 60 34.86 -19.63 2.57
C SER A 60 35.58 -18.69 3.54
N SER A 61 34.87 -17.84 4.29
CA SER A 61 35.49 -16.89 5.24
C SER A 61 35.46 -17.33 6.71
N THR A 62 34.97 -18.52 7.03
CA THR A 62 34.85 -18.99 8.42
C THR A 62 36.16 -19.38 9.10
N SER A 63 37.33 -19.26 8.44
CA SER A 63 38.64 -19.52 9.06
C SER A 63 39.49 -18.27 9.35
N LYS A 64 38.96 -17.05 9.19
CA LYS A 64 39.63 -15.81 9.61
C LYS A 64 38.78 -15.04 10.62
N LEU A 65 38.50 -15.68 11.74
CA LEU A 65 38.12 -15.02 12.98
C LEU A 65 39.39 -14.70 13.79
N GLU A 66 40.37 -14.08 13.13
CA GLU A 66 41.50 -13.47 13.85
C GLU A 66 41.10 -12.03 14.16
N ASN A 67 40.74 -11.79 15.43
CA ASN A 67 40.80 -10.49 16.12
C ASN A 67 40.70 -9.24 15.22
N ARG A 68 39.57 -9.05 14.54
CA ARG A 68 39.26 -7.75 13.97
C ARG A 68 38.95 -6.85 15.16
N VAL A 69 39.86 -5.92 15.48
CA VAL A 69 39.62 -4.86 16.47
C VAL A 69 38.30 -4.22 16.08
N VAL A 70 37.24 -4.55 16.82
CA VAL A 70 35.93 -3.95 16.62
C VAL A 70 36.09 -2.52 17.12
N ASP A 71 35.97 -1.57 16.21
CA ASP A 71 35.97 -0.16 16.56
C ASP A 71 34.77 0.09 17.48
N TYR A 72 35.04 0.18 18.79
CA TYR A 72 34.02 0.25 19.83
C TYR A 72 33.11 1.47 19.63
N ASP A 73 33.63 2.56 19.08
CA ASP A 73 32.87 3.77 18.80
C ASP A 73 31.83 3.56 17.70
N VAL A 74 32.18 2.80 16.65
CA VAL A 74 31.22 2.40 15.60
C VAL A 74 30.15 1.48 16.19
N TYR A 75 30.54 0.53 17.04
CA TYR A 75 29.59 -0.37 17.69
C TYR A 75 28.60 0.38 18.60
N LEU A 76 29.08 1.30 19.43
CA LEU A 76 28.24 2.13 20.30
C LEU A 76 27.27 3.00 19.49
N ASN A 77 27.75 3.59 18.39
CA ASN A 77 26.89 4.36 17.48
C ASN A 77 25.80 3.48 16.84
N THR A 78 26.14 2.25 16.43
CA THR A 78 25.13 1.33 15.89
C THR A 78 24.07 0.98 16.94
N ILE A 79 24.46 0.66 18.17
CA ILE A 79 23.52 0.38 19.27
C ILE A 79 22.62 1.59 19.53
N LYS A 80 23.18 2.80 19.58
CA LYS A 80 22.40 4.03 19.78
C LYS A 80 21.37 4.21 18.67
N SER A 81 21.78 4.05 17.41
CA SER A 81 20.86 4.13 16.27
C SER A 81 19.78 3.05 16.28
N MET A 82 20.08 1.87 16.82
CA MET A 82 19.09 0.78 16.98
C MET A 82 18.06 1.16 18.04
N LYS A 83 18.49 1.69 19.19
CA LYS A 83 17.57 2.15 20.25
C LYS A 83 16.65 3.28 19.77
N GLU A 84 17.19 4.25 19.04
CA GLU A 84 16.40 5.33 18.44
C GLU A 84 15.34 4.79 17.47
N LYS A 85 15.68 3.78 16.66
CA LYS A 85 14.73 3.10 15.77
C LYS A 85 13.67 2.33 16.56
N ASP A 86 14.04 1.64 17.64
CA ASP A 86 13.08 0.93 18.48
C ASP A 86 12.05 1.88 19.11
N GLU A 87 12.47 3.08 19.53
CA GLU A 87 11.57 4.12 20.02
C GLU A 87 10.62 4.64 18.94
N GLN A 88 11.12 4.87 17.72
CA GLN A 88 10.28 5.23 16.57
C GLN A 88 9.27 4.13 16.21
N ILE A 89 9.67 2.86 16.29
CA ILE A 89 8.77 1.73 16.05
C ILE A 89 7.66 1.72 17.10
N LYS A 90 7.99 1.95 18.38
CA LYS A 90 6.99 2.02 19.46
C LYS A 90 6.00 3.17 19.26
N SER A 91 6.48 4.36 18.86
CA SER A 91 5.60 5.50 18.63
C SER A 91 4.66 5.26 17.43
N LEU A 92 5.17 4.66 16.35
CA LEU A 92 4.35 4.26 15.20
C LEU A 92 3.29 3.22 15.57
N LEU A 93 3.64 2.23 16.40
CA LEU A 93 2.69 1.23 16.90
C LEU A 93 1.57 1.87 17.73
N GLU A 94 1.91 2.85 18.58
CA GLU A 94 0.90 3.55 19.38
C GLU A 94 -0.05 4.37 18.50
N VAL A 95 0.47 5.08 17.51
CA VAL A 95 -0.36 5.80 16.51
C VAL A 95 -1.25 4.82 15.75
N GLN A 96 -0.72 3.68 15.31
CA GLN A 96 -1.50 2.66 14.63
C GLN A 96 -2.66 2.16 15.50
N LYS A 97 -2.41 1.88 16.77
CA LYS A 97 -3.44 1.47 17.74
C LYS A 97 -4.51 2.55 17.93
N GLN A 98 -4.11 3.81 18.03
CA GLN A 98 -5.05 4.94 18.11
C GLN A 98 -5.93 5.03 16.86
N THR A 99 -5.35 4.90 15.67
CA THR A 99 -6.11 4.93 14.41
C THR A 99 -7.10 3.76 14.29
N GLN A 100 -6.73 2.57 14.75
CA GLN A 100 -7.63 1.41 14.80
C GLN A 100 -8.80 1.65 15.74
N ASN A 101 -8.56 2.19 16.94
CA ASN A 101 -9.62 2.51 17.88
C ASN A 101 -10.60 3.56 17.32
N LEU A 102 -10.10 4.61 16.66
CA LEU A 102 -10.93 5.63 16.03
C LEU A 102 -11.76 5.05 14.88
N LEU A 103 -11.17 4.16 14.08
CA LEU A 103 -11.88 3.48 13.00
C LEU A 103 -13.01 2.60 13.55
N ASP A 104 -12.75 1.85 14.62
CA ASP A 104 -13.77 1.03 15.28
C ASP A 104 -14.89 1.89 15.88
N GLN A 105 -14.57 3.03 16.48
CA GLN A 105 -15.56 3.99 16.97
C GLN A 105 -16.42 4.52 15.82
N GLN A 106 -15.81 4.90 14.69
CA GLN A 106 -16.52 5.37 13.52
C GLN A 106 -17.45 4.29 12.93
N GLN A 107 -17.01 3.03 12.88
CA GLN A 107 -17.86 1.92 12.44
C GLN A 107 -19.07 1.70 13.35
N ARG A 108 -18.87 1.76 14.68
CA ARG A 108 -19.96 1.63 15.66
C ARG A 108 -21.00 2.74 15.51
N LEU A 109 -20.55 3.99 15.40
CA LEU A 109 -21.43 5.14 15.19
C LEU A 109 -22.20 5.01 13.87
N ALA A 110 -21.53 4.63 12.78
CA ALA A 110 -22.18 4.42 11.49
C ALA A 110 -23.28 3.34 11.53
N LEU A 111 -23.07 2.28 12.32
CA LEU A 111 -24.09 1.24 12.53
C LEU A 111 -25.28 1.76 13.35
N GLN A 112 -25.03 2.57 14.38
CA GLN A 112 -26.09 3.22 15.16
C GLN A 112 -26.91 4.18 14.30
N ASP A 113 -26.24 5.04 13.53
CA ASP A 113 -26.89 5.99 12.62
C ASP A 113 -27.75 5.25 11.58
N LYS A 114 -27.24 4.15 11.02
CA LYS A 114 -27.99 3.32 10.09
C LYS A 114 -29.28 2.77 10.71
N LYS A 115 -29.21 2.29 11.96
CA LYS A 115 -30.37 1.75 12.67
C LYS A 115 -31.43 2.82 12.90
N MET A 116 -31.03 3.99 13.40
CA MET A 116 -31.95 5.12 13.62
C MET A 116 -32.62 5.57 12.31
N LEU A 117 -31.86 5.63 11.21
CA LEU A 117 -32.40 5.96 9.89
C LEU A 117 -33.39 4.92 9.37
N GLU A 118 -33.19 3.65 9.69
CA GLU A 118 -34.10 2.57 9.34
C GLU A 118 -35.41 2.67 10.14
N GLU A 119 -35.30 2.90 11.46
CA GLU A 119 -36.45 3.14 12.35
C GLU A 119 -37.30 4.34 11.89
N TYR A 120 -36.68 5.50 11.59
CA TYR A 120 -37.40 6.65 11.07
C TYR A 120 -38.04 6.39 9.71
N LYS A 121 -37.39 5.62 8.83
CA LYS A 121 -37.99 5.25 7.54
C LYS A 121 -39.21 4.36 7.72
N SER A 122 -39.18 3.40 8.65
CA SER A 122 -40.35 2.58 8.99
C SER A 122 -41.47 3.41 9.61
N GLU A 123 -41.16 4.27 10.57
CA GLU A 123 -42.17 5.13 11.23
C GLU A 123 -42.85 6.07 10.23
N ILE A 124 -42.09 6.68 9.31
CA ILE A 124 -42.66 7.48 8.22
C ILE A 124 -43.58 6.64 7.32
N LYS A 125 -43.22 5.38 7.04
CA LYS A 125 -44.04 4.48 6.21
C LYS A 125 -45.34 4.10 6.93
N GLU A 126 -45.26 3.82 8.23
CA GLU A 126 -46.43 3.51 9.08
C GLU A 126 -47.35 4.72 9.22
N LEU A 127 -46.81 5.90 9.55
CA LEU A 127 -47.58 7.15 9.64
C LEU A 127 -48.26 7.50 8.31
N LYS A 128 -47.59 7.28 7.18
CA LYS A 128 -48.19 7.44 5.85
C LYS A 128 -49.34 6.46 5.60
N SER A 129 -49.24 5.24 6.13
CA SER A 129 -50.33 4.24 6.01
C SER A 129 -51.49 4.51 6.96
N LEU A 130 -51.23 5.07 8.15
CA LEU A 130 -52.26 5.43 9.13
C LEU A 130 -52.97 6.73 8.78
N ASN A 131 -52.27 7.72 8.23
CA ASN A 131 -52.84 9.02 7.87
C ASN A 131 -53.62 8.97 6.54
N ILE A 132 -54.39 7.89 6.33
CA ILE A 132 -55.43 7.83 5.30
C ILE A 132 -56.79 8.09 5.97
N PRO A 133 -57.15 9.35 6.28
CA PRO A 133 -58.50 9.83 6.12
C PRO A 133 -58.66 10.41 4.70
N THR A 134 -59.66 9.89 3.99
CA THR A 134 -60.28 10.48 2.80
C THR A 134 -60.20 12.02 2.75
N GLN A 135 -59.31 12.56 1.91
CA GLN A 135 -59.52 13.89 1.34
C GLN A 135 -60.23 13.69 0.01
N GLY A 136 -61.54 13.95 0.01
CA GLY A 136 -62.27 14.20 -1.21
C GLY A 136 -61.66 15.40 -1.94
N SER A 137 -61.66 15.28 -3.26
CA SER A 137 -61.70 16.37 -4.25
C SER A 137 -60.72 17.54 -4.08
N GLU A 138 -59.89 17.68 -5.12
CA GLU A 138 -59.20 18.90 -5.54
C GLU A 138 -57.91 19.26 -4.79
N LYS A 139 -56.78 18.72 -5.26
CA LYS A 139 -55.93 19.47 -6.21
C LYS A 139 -54.69 18.66 -6.63
N ASP A 140 -54.38 18.86 -7.91
CA ASP A 140 -53.18 18.50 -8.65
C ASP A 140 -52.91 17.03 -8.96
N ASP A 141 -53.52 16.66 -10.08
CA ASP A 141 -53.09 15.62 -10.99
C ASP A 141 -51.60 15.73 -11.38
N SER A 142 -50.94 14.57 -11.27
CA SER A 142 -49.94 14.02 -12.20
C SER A 142 -48.49 14.54 -12.08
N ILE A 143 -47.45 13.70 -11.93
CA ILE A 143 -47.21 12.42 -12.63
C ILE A 143 -46.40 11.45 -11.72
N PRO A 144 -46.73 10.15 -11.72
CA PRO A 144 -45.99 9.09 -11.01
C PRO A 144 -44.88 8.51 -11.89
N LYS A 145 -43.71 8.13 -11.34
CA LYS A 145 -42.90 7.02 -11.90
C LYS A 145 -42.14 6.26 -10.81
N GLU A 146 -42.59 5.02 -10.62
CA GLU A 146 -41.91 3.93 -9.96
C GLU A 146 -40.54 3.59 -10.57
N ASN A 147 -39.78 2.89 -9.72
CA ASN A 147 -38.55 2.16 -9.98
C ASN A 147 -38.55 1.36 -11.30
N SER A 148 -37.46 1.42 -12.06
CA SER A 148 -36.59 0.26 -12.38
C SER A 148 -35.69 0.54 -13.59
N VAL A 149 -34.38 0.60 -13.32
CA VAL A 149 -33.23 0.10 -14.11
C VAL A 149 -33.42 -0.04 -15.64
N GLU A 150 -32.68 0.75 -16.43
CA GLU A 150 -31.76 0.18 -17.43
C GLU A 150 -30.79 1.21 -18.04
N ASN A 151 -29.57 0.73 -18.26
CA ASN A 151 -28.44 1.40 -18.90
C ASN A 151 -28.81 2.08 -20.23
N ARG A 152 -28.30 3.31 -20.45
CA ARG A 152 -27.74 3.75 -21.74
C ARG A 152 -26.91 5.03 -21.59
N VAL A 153 -25.63 4.85 -21.83
CA VAL A 153 -24.55 5.82 -22.10
C VAL A 153 -25.04 7.14 -22.74
N LYS A 154 -24.73 8.30 -22.10
CA LYS A 154 -24.24 9.53 -22.75
C LYS A 154 -23.35 10.35 -21.78
N GLU A 155 -22.28 10.89 -22.34
CA GLU A 155 -21.09 11.56 -21.78
C GLU A 155 -21.33 12.87 -20.97
N PRO A 156 -20.29 13.41 -20.29
CA PRO A 156 -20.43 14.14 -19.04
C PRO A 156 -20.74 15.62 -19.24
N GLN A 157 -21.84 16.09 -18.65
CA GLN A 157 -22.06 17.52 -18.51
C GLN A 157 -21.30 18.05 -17.30
N LYS A 158 -20.32 18.91 -17.63
CA LYS A 158 -19.42 19.64 -16.72
C LYS A 158 -20.23 20.46 -15.71
N GLN A 159 -20.45 19.90 -14.52
CA GLN A 159 -20.96 20.66 -13.39
C GLN A 159 -19.80 21.01 -12.45
N ASN A 160 -19.39 22.27 -12.59
CA ASN A 160 -18.65 23.12 -11.66
C ASN A 160 -18.71 22.71 -10.18
N LYS A 161 -17.82 21.81 -9.77
CA LYS A 161 -17.57 21.49 -8.36
C LYS A 161 -16.81 22.64 -7.71
N LYS A 162 -17.52 23.51 -6.97
CA LYS A 162 -16.90 24.46 -6.05
C LYS A 162 -16.54 23.72 -4.77
N TRP A 163 -15.34 23.12 -4.75
CA TRP A 163 -14.74 22.59 -3.53
C TRP A 163 -14.19 23.75 -2.69
N TRP A 164 -14.35 23.64 -1.38
CA TRP A 164 -13.98 24.64 -0.38
C TRP A 164 -12.57 25.20 -0.59
N HIS A 165 -12.45 26.52 -0.79
CA HIS A 165 -11.16 27.21 -0.79
C HIS A 165 -10.77 27.55 0.66
N PHE A 166 -10.24 26.57 1.39
CA PHE A 166 -9.51 26.87 2.63
C PHE A 166 -8.10 27.34 2.28
N GLY A 167 -7.82 28.62 2.54
CA GLY A 167 -6.46 29.14 2.60
C GLY A 167 -6.21 30.39 1.75
N ARG A 168 -6.47 31.57 2.33
CA ARG A 168 -5.59 32.74 2.20
C ARG A 168 -5.98 33.80 3.24
N ARG A 169 -5.24 33.84 4.34
CA ARG A 169 -4.99 35.07 5.10
C ARG A 169 -3.70 34.91 5.89
N MET A 170 -2.60 35.37 5.31
CA MET A 170 -1.43 35.85 6.05
C MET A 170 -0.88 37.01 5.22
N GLN A 171 -1.08 38.20 5.75
CA GLN A 171 -0.29 39.39 5.46
C GLN A 171 0.00 40.02 6.83
#